data_AF-A0A2T1G727-F1
#
_entry.id   AF-A0A2T1G727-F1
#
_cell.length_a   1.000
_cell.length_b   1.000
_cell.length_c   1.000
_cell.angle_alpha   90.00
_cell.angle_beta   90.00
_cell.angle_gamma   90.00
#
_symmetry.space_group_name_H-M   'P 1'
#
loop_
_entity.id
_entity.type
_entity.pdbx_description
1 polymer ?
#
loop_
_entity_poly.entity_id
_entity_poly.type
_entity_poly.pdbx_seq_one_letter_code
_entity_poly.pdbx_strand_id
1 'polypeptide(L)'
;MVRSNNAKSPSKTVQNSSGKSNTQKNKSADYYEIDPELFNSDYNQTRKPSLPYGIVINDNPAGILLPNDQLVKAEWHVMPNVEELTTVELSEEVTGLLLPKARMLVLAFVPEYIRYKDIEENGELAGTFIGLYDEYRDSLDKKTQEVCSEHALIFLNPKNQPLHQVPIVVRFKNVALWSFKSAREEFYRNLERAFADCFGRDYSGKNDKWRSLGVLNVEFRAIKEGEGKNKSFCCKTHSITQPTDANFHKLFLGQKPQKKLIWGLHNNIAGFIEASDAGLPAIAAGAEPEVQALPESVTNRKNRGKLSPPRKIAQVEGETDSELEDKDDFSEAAEVEVEVDSEEDFDFDEPAPY
;
A
#
# COMPACT_ATOMS: atom_id res chain seq x y z
N MET A 1 24.28 -75.59 35.56
CA MET A 1 23.69 -76.06 34.28
C MET A 1 22.53 -75.13 33.95
N VAL A 2 22.35 -74.75 32.67
CA VAL A 2 21.11 -74.17 32.07
C VAL A 2 20.71 -72.71 32.41
N ARG A 3 20.98 -71.81 31.43
CA ARG A 3 20.17 -70.71 30.82
C ARG A 3 19.58 -69.58 31.71
N SER A 4 19.62 -68.28 31.41
CA SER A 4 19.70 -67.42 30.19
C SER A 4 18.39 -66.69 29.85
N ASN A 5 18.47 -65.34 29.86
CA ASN A 5 17.87 -64.36 28.92
C ASN A 5 16.37 -63.97 28.94
N ASN A 6 16.14 -62.73 29.42
CA ASN A 6 15.77 -61.53 28.62
C ASN A 6 14.28 -61.21 28.24
N ALA A 7 13.99 -59.89 28.29
CA ALA A 7 13.11 -59.07 27.41
C ALA A 7 11.67 -58.64 27.82
N LYS A 8 11.49 -57.30 27.74
CA LYS A 8 10.33 -56.46 27.31
C LYS A 8 9.20 -56.02 28.29
N SER A 9 8.91 -54.72 28.16
CA SER A 9 7.88 -53.84 28.78
C SER A 9 6.48 -54.01 28.12
N PRO A 10 5.36 -53.30 28.51
CA PRO A 10 5.23 -51.82 28.34
C PRO A 10 4.23 -50.99 29.21
N SER A 11 4.32 -49.65 29.05
CA SER A 11 3.24 -48.62 29.17
C SER A 11 2.80 -48.15 30.59
N LYS A 12 2.79 -46.85 30.96
CA LYS A 12 1.97 -45.65 30.59
C LYS A 12 0.96 -45.32 31.73
N THR A 13 0.66 -44.09 32.19
CA THR A 13 1.20 -42.70 32.08
C THR A 13 0.58 -41.85 33.24
N VAL A 14 0.93 -40.56 33.40
CA VAL A 14 0.03 -39.36 33.62
C VAL A 14 0.50 -38.37 34.72
N GLN A 15 0.93 -37.18 34.26
CA GLN A 15 0.68 -35.77 34.70
C GLN A 15 0.63 -35.41 36.21
N ASN A 16 1.46 -34.48 36.70
CA ASN A 16 1.58 -33.00 36.48
C ASN A 16 0.77 -32.16 37.48
N SER A 17 1.48 -31.32 38.24
CA SER A 17 0.93 -30.38 39.21
C SER A 17 0.74 -28.96 38.64
N SER A 18 -0.53 -28.53 38.59
CA SER A 18 -1.00 -27.16 38.85
C SER A 18 -0.09 -25.96 38.51
N GLY A 19 -0.17 -25.47 37.26
CA GLY A 19 0.13 -24.07 36.94
C GLY A 19 -1.15 -23.22 37.02
N LYS A 20 -1.20 -22.21 37.89
CA LYS A 20 -2.36 -21.32 38.00
C LYS A 20 -2.39 -20.30 36.86
N SER A 21 -3.25 -20.47 35.87
CA SER A 21 -3.64 -19.38 34.96
C SER A 21 -4.73 -18.52 35.62
N ASN A 22 -4.54 -17.22 35.59
CA ASN A 22 -5.42 -16.26 36.28
C ASN A 22 -6.54 -15.81 35.32
N THR A 23 -7.47 -16.71 35.01
CA THR A 23 -8.58 -16.42 34.08
C THR A 23 -9.56 -15.44 34.72
N GLN A 24 -9.60 -14.20 34.23
CA GLN A 24 -10.68 -13.27 34.57
C GLN A 24 -12.00 -13.86 34.06
N LYS A 25 -12.88 -14.29 34.99
CA LYS A 25 -14.23 -14.72 34.64
C LYS A 25 -15.03 -13.56 34.04
N ASN A 26 -15.22 -13.59 32.73
CA ASN A 26 -16.13 -12.69 32.03
C ASN A 26 -17.57 -13.02 32.46
N LYS A 27 -18.15 -12.19 33.33
CA LYS A 27 -19.46 -12.40 33.98
C LYS A 27 -20.66 -12.53 33.02
N SER A 28 -20.47 -12.32 31.72
CA SER A 28 -21.50 -12.46 30.69
C SER A 28 -21.42 -13.77 29.88
N ALA A 29 -20.33 -14.52 29.98
CA ALA A 29 -20.15 -15.77 29.23
C ALA A 29 -20.94 -16.93 29.83
N ASP A 30 -21.04 -17.00 31.16
CA ASP A 30 -21.76 -18.05 31.92
C ASP A 30 -23.28 -18.13 31.62
N TYR A 31 -23.84 -17.20 30.82
CA TYR A 31 -25.25 -17.23 30.35
C TYR A 31 -25.43 -17.99 29.04
N TYR A 32 -24.35 -18.23 28.29
CA TYR A 32 -24.39 -18.95 27.02
C TYR A 32 -23.68 -20.29 27.18
N GLU A 33 -24.43 -21.38 27.11
CA GLU A 33 -23.88 -22.75 27.08
C GLU A 33 -23.24 -23.03 25.71
N ILE A 34 -22.12 -22.34 25.43
CA ILE A 34 -21.34 -22.49 24.20
C ILE A 34 -20.45 -23.72 24.34
N ASP A 35 -20.47 -24.58 23.32
CA ASP A 35 -19.61 -25.77 23.26
C ASP A 35 -18.12 -25.37 23.32
N PRO A 36 -17.32 -25.92 24.25
CA PRO A 36 -15.88 -25.71 24.32
C PRO A 36 -15.13 -25.97 23.00
N GLU A 37 -15.63 -26.84 22.11
CA GLU A 37 -15.01 -27.12 20.81
C GLU A 37 -14.97 -25.87 19.92
N LEU A 38 -15.97 -24.98 20.00
CA LEU A 38 -16.07 -23.76 19.18
C LEU A 38 -14.98 -22.70 19.49
N PHE A 39 -14.23 -22.87 20.58
CA PHE A 39 -13.06 -22.03 20.90
C PHE A 39 -11.75 -22.57 20.33
N ASN A 40 -11.79 -23.71 19.62
CA ASN A 40 -10.63 -24.28 18.95
C ASN A 40 -10.16 -23.36 17.81
N SER A 41 -8.83 -23.21 17.67
CA SER A 41 -8.21 -22.43 16.60
C SER A 41 -8.52 -22.94 15.20
N ASP A 42 -8.94 -24.19 15.06
CA ASP A 42 -9.32 -24.80 13.77
C ASP A 42 -10.55 -24.13 13.13
N TYR A 43 -11.38 -23.43 13.92
CA TYR A 43 -12.50 -22.63 13.43
C TYR A 43 -12.12 -21.18 13.07
N ASN A 44 -10.87 -20.75 13.32
CA ASN A 44 -10.41 -19.41 12.96
C ASN A 44 -10.12 -19.33 11.46
N GLN A 45 -11.00 -18.69 10.70
CA GLN A 45 -10.73 -18.33 9.32
C GLN A 45 -10.23 -16.88 9.22
N THR A 46 -8.97 -16.70 8.84
CA THR A 46 -8.46 -15.40 8.40
C THR A 46 -9.22 -14.94 7.15
N ARG A 47 -9.83 -13.75 7.20
CA ARG A 47 -10.50 -13.11 6.06
C ARG A 47 -9.94 -11.71 5.85
N LYS A 48 -9.96 -11.22 4.61
CA LYS A 48 -9.62 -9.82 4.33
C LYS A 48 -10.60 -8.92 5.09
N PRO A 49 -10.12 -7.99 5.94
CA PRO A 49 -11.01 -7.08 6.66
C PRO A 49 -11.73 -6.16 5.67
N SER A 50 -13.02 -5.91 5.90
CA SER A 50 -13.77 -4.90 5.16
C SER A 50 -13.38 -3.52 5.72
N LEU A 51 -12.40 -2.91 5.07
CA LEU A 51 -11.86 -1.61 5.45
C LEU A 51 -12.45 -0.50 4.55
N PRO A 52 -12.63 0.72 5.07
CA PRO A 52 -12.94 1.89 4.26
C PRO A 52 -11.85 2.14 3.21
N TYR A 53 -12.21 2.76 2.08
CA TYR A 53 -11.28 3.03 0.98
C TYR A 53 -11.04 4.52 0.73
N GLY A 54 -9.90 4.83 0.11
CA GLY A 54 -9.56 6.13 -0.45
C GLY A 54 -9.16 6.03 -1.93
N ILE A 55 -9.41 7.09 -2.68
CA ILE A 55 -9.20 7.19 -4.14
C ILE A 55 -8.00 8.09 -4.42
N VAL A 56 -7.08 7.67 -5.30
CA VAL A 56 -5.98 8.54 -5.77
C VAL A 56 -6.49 9.39 -6.94
N ILE A 57 -6.43 10.72 -6.79
CA ILE A 57 -6.91 11.68 -7.79
C ILE A 57 -5.75 12.11 -8.70
N ASN A 58 -5.86 11.76 -9.98
CA ASN A 58 -4.89 12.08 -11.05
C ASN A 58 -5.27 13.36 -11.81
N ASP A 59 -5.65 14.41 -11.09
CA ASP A 59 -5.99 15.72 -11.66
C ASP A 59 -5.33 16.83 -10.83
N ASN A 60 -5.55 18.10 -11.16
CA ASN A 60 -5.01 19.24 -10.42
C ASN A 60 -6.12 19.96 -9.62
N PRO A 61 -6.15 19.87 -8.26
CA PRO A 61 -5.11 19.35 -7.37
C PRO A 61 -5.10 17.82 -7.22
N ALA A 62 -3.90 17.24 -7.18
CA ALA A 62 -3.70 15.80 -6.98
C ALA A 62 -3.61 15.45 -5.49
N GLY A 63 -4.04 14.24 -5.12
CA GLY A 63 -3.98 13.77 -3.75
C GLY A 63 -4.75 12.48 -3.51
N ILE A 64 -5.05 12.21 -2.24
CA ILE A 64 -5.92 11.11 -1.83
C ILE A 64 -7.28 11.70 -1.44
N LEU A 65 -8.35 11.35 -2.17
CA LEU A 65 -9.73 11.67 -1.82
C LEU A 65 -10.30 10.58 -0.90
N LEU A 66 -10.86 10.99 0.23
CA LEU A 66 -11.59 10.13 1.16
C LEU A 66 -13.09 10.43 1.03
N PRO A 67 -13.89 9.59 0.36
CA PRO A 67 -15.33 9.84 0.18
C PRO A 67 -16.05 9.96 1.53
N ASN A 68 -17.09 10.79 1.59
CA ASN A 68 -17.73 11.13 2.86
C ASN A 68 -18.29 9.91 3.62
N ASP A 69 -18.83 8.91 2.92
CA ASP A 69 -19.31 7.66 3.53
C ASP A 69 -18.16 6.79 4.08
N GLN A 70 -16.97 6.88 3.47
CA GLN A 70 -15.76 6.19 3.93
C GLN A 70 -15.14 6.87 5.16
N LEU A 71 -15.25 8.20 5.29
CA LEU A 71 -14.86 8.92 6.52
C LEU A 71 -15.68 8.45 7.73
N VAL A 72 -17.00 8.25 7.55
CA VAL A 72 -17.88 7.71 8.58
C VAL A 72 -17.48 6.26 8.92
N LYS A 73 -17.26 5.40 7.92
CA LYS A 73 -16.79 4.01 8.11
C LYS A 73 -15.39 3.91 8.75
N ALA A 74 -14.55 4.94 8.57
CA ALA A 74 -13.23 5.02 9.20
C ALA A 74 -13.29 5.42 10.68
N GLU A 75 -14.45 5.87 11.17
CA GLU A 75 -14.61 6.53 12.47
C GLU A 75 -13.67 7.74 12.59
N TRP A 76 -13.77 8.65 11.63
CA TRP A 76 -12.99 9.89 11.60
C TRP A 76 -13.34 10.79 12.79
N HIS A 77 -12.36 11.13 13.62
CA HIS A 77 -12.58 11.71 14.96
C HIS A 77 -13.25 13.10 14.95
N VAL A 78 -12.97 13.91 13.93
CA VAL A 78 -13.57 15.23 13.72
C VAL A 78 -13.94 15.33 12.24
N MET A 79 -15.21 15.09 11.93
CA MET A 79 -15.70 15.14 10.56
C MET A 79 -15.45 16.53 9.94
N PRO A 80 -14.96 16.59 8.69
CA PRO A 80 -14.74 17.86 8.00
C PRO A 80 -16.06 18.58 7.72
N ASN A 81 -15.98 19.91 7.63
CA ASN A 81 -17.12 20.74 7.24
C ASN A 81 -17.40 20.63 5.73
N VAL A 82 -18.60 21.01 5.30
CA VAL A 82 -18.99 20.98 3.87
C VAL A 82 -18.05 21.82 3.00
N GLU A 83 -17.52 22.92 3.52
CA GLU A 83 -16.55 23.80 2.85
C GLU A 83 -15.15 23.17 2.68
N GLU A 84 -14.84 22.12 3.44
CA GLU A 84 -13.56 21.38 3.38
C GLU A 84 -13.65 20.14 2.47
N LEU A 85 -14.85 19.82 1.97
CA LEU A 85 -15.09 18.73 1.02
C LEU A 85 -14.87 19.21 -0.41
N THR A 86 -14.27 18.33 -1.22
CA THR A 86 -14.12 18.49 -2.67
C THR A 86 -15.02 17.47 -3.37
N THR A 87 -15.79 17.91 -4.36
CA THR A 87 -16.45 17.01 -5.32
C THR A 87 -15.53 16.82 -6.51
N VAL A 88 -15.31 15.57 -6.92
CA VAL A 88 -14.54 15.23 -8.12
C VAL A 88 -15.44 14.42 -9.05
N GLU A 89 -15.49 14.80 -10.32
CA GLU A 89 -16.13 14.03 -11.39
C GLU A 89 -15.24 12.82 -11.73
N LEU A 90 -15.70 11.61 -11.39
CA LEU A 90 -15.13 10.34 -11.84
C LEU A 90 -16.11 9.69 -12.83
N SER A 91 -16.33 8.38 -12.77
CA SER A 91 -17.49 7.75 -13.43
C SER A 91 -18.83 8.23 -12.85
N GLU A 92 -18.80 8.64 -11.58
CA GLU A 92 -19.88 9.30 -10.84
C GLU A 92 -19.26 10.47 -10.06
N GLU A 93 -20.07 11.46 -9.68
CA GLU A 93 -19.63 12.56 -8.81
C GLU A 93 -19.36 12.04 -7.39
N VAL A 94 -18.12 12.18 -6.90
CA VAL A 94 -17.74 11.75 -5.55
C VAL A 94 -17.32 12.94 -4.71
N THR A 95 -18.08 13.23 -3.64
CA THR A 95 -17.75 14.25 -2.64
C THR A 95 -17.00 13.64 -1.46
N GLY A 96 -15.85 14.22 -1.11
CA GLY A 96 -15.00 13.71 -0.03
C GLY A 96 -13.93 14.70 0.43
N LEU A 97 -13.16 14.31 1.45
CA LEU A 97 -12.01 15.09 1.92
C LEU A 97 -10.81 14.80 1.02
N LEU A 98 -10.36 15.79 0.26
CA LEU A 98 -9.15 15.68 -0.57
C LEU A 98 -7.91 16.03 0.26
N LEU A 99 -6.90 15.15 0.22
CA LEU A 99 -5.63 15.31 0.91
C LEU A 99 -4.46 15.41 -0.10
N PRO A 100 -4.13 16.62 -0.60
CA PRO A 100 -2.92 16.87 -1.39
C PRO A 100 -1.65 16.75 -0.54
N LYS A 101 -1.76 16.98 0.77
CA LYS A 101 -0.68 16.75 1.75
C LYS A 101 -1.18 15.78 2.80
N ALA A 102 -0.49 14.65 2.93
CA ALA A 102 -0.87 13.56 3.82
C ALA A 102 0.26 13.27 4.81
N ARG A 103 -0.07 13.32 6.10
CA ARG A 103 0.76 12.76 7.16
C ARG A 103 0.16 11.43 7.57
N MET A 104 0.90 10.33 7.43
CA MET A 104 0.34 8.98 7.51
C MET A 104 1.34 7.90 7.94
N LEU A 105 0.81 6.78 8.39
CA LEU A 105 1.51 5.51 8.61
C LEU A 105 1.02 4.50 7.56
N VAL A 106 1.92 3.73 6.95
CA VAL A 106 1.56 2.51 6.21
C VAL A 106 1.63 1.36 7.21
N LEU A 107 0.49 0.75 7.53
CA LEU A 107 0.44 -0.41 8.43
C LEU A 107 0.85 -1.69 7.71
N ALA A 108 0.34 -1.86 6.49
CA ALA A 108 0.61 -2.98 5.59
C ALA A 108 0.36 -2.55 4.15
N PHE A 109 0.92 -3.29 3.19
CA PHE A 109 0.62 -3.12 1.78
C PHE A 109 0.62 -4.49 1.07
N VAL A 110 -0.16 -4.61 0.01
CA VAL A 110 -0.12 -5.74 -0.92
C VAL A 110 1.03 -5.49 -1.90
N PRO A 111 1.87 -6.49 -2.25
CA PRO A 111 2.86 -6.36 -3.32
C PRO A 111 2.26 -5.88 -4.64
N GLU A 112 3.07 -5.37 -5.56
CA GLU A 112 2.55 -4.89 -6.84
C GLU A 112 1.95 -6.03 -7.66
N TYR A 113 0.72 -5.85 -8.13
CA TYR A 113 0.01 -6.84 -8.91
C TYR A 113 -0.65 -6.26 -10.16
N ILE A 114 -0.83 -7.12 -11.14
CA ILE A 114 -1.46 -6.83 -12.42
C ILE A 114 -2.94 -7.21 -12.33
N ARG A 115 -3.80 -6.32 -12.81
CA ARG A 115 -5.23 -6.58 -12.98
C ARG A 115 -5.74 -6.00 -14.29
N TYR A 116 -6.84 -6.51 -14.80
CA TYR A 116 -7.56 -5.86 -15.90
C TYR A 116 -8.08 -4.48 -15.45
N LYS A 117 -8.03 -3.50 -16.35
CA LYS A 117 -8.63 -2.18 -16.17
C LYS A 117 -10.15 -2.26 -16.01
N ASP A 118 -10.74 -1.16 -15.59
CA ASP A 118 -12.15 -1.07 -15.19
C ASP A 118 -13.12 -1.21 -16.41
N ILE A 119 -14.44 -1.23 -16.15
CA ILE A 119 -15.49 -1.90 -16.96
C ILE A 119 -15.54 -1.51 -18.45
N GLU A 120 -15.20 -0.28 -18.81
CA GLU A 120 -15.36 0.26 -20.18
C GLU A 120 -14.53 -0.48 -21.23
N GLU A 121 -13.37 -1.03 -20.89
CA GLU A 121 -12.48 -1.73 -21.83
C GLU A 121 -12.57 -3.26 -21.75
N ASN A 122 -12.94 -3.82 -20.59
CA ASN A 122 -12.79 -5.27 -20.31
C ASN A 122 -14.09 -6.01 -19.92
N GLY A 123 -15.22 -5.32 -19.77
CA GLY A 123 -16.50 -5.95 -19.42
C GLY A 123 -16.44 -6.76 -18.12
N GLU A 124 -16.79 -8.05 -18.18
CA GLU A 124 -16.81 -8.95 -17.01
C GLU A 124 -15.43 -9.24 -16.41
N LEU A 125 -14.35 -9.09 -17.18
CA LEU A 125 -12.98 -9.29 -16.68
C LEU A 125 -12.48 -8.08 -15.86
N ALA A 126 -13.19 -6.95 -15.88
CA ALA A 126 -12.72 -5.70 -15.31
C ALA A 126 -12.35 -5.79 -13.83
N GLY A 127 -11.17 -5.29 -13.48
CA GLY A 127 -10.63 -5.35 -12.12
C GLY A 127 -10.16 -6.73 -11.65
N THR A 128 -10.31 -7.79 -12.46
CA THR A 128 -9.87 -9.15 -12.12
C THR A 128 -8.35 -9.22 -12.06
N PHE A 129 -7.84 -9.86 -11.01
CA PHE A 129 -6.42 -10.11 -10.81
C PHE A 129 -5.86 -11.08 -11.87
N ILE A 130 -4.63 -10.82 -12.33
CA ILE A 130 -3.92 -11.66 -13.30
C ILE A 130 -2.73 -12.36 -12.65
N GLY A 131 -1.90 -11.61 -11.92
CA GLY A 131 -0.63 -12.11 -11.39
C GLY A 131 0.13 -11.05 -10.61
N LEU A 132 1.15 -11.46 -9.85
CA LEU A 132 2.10 -10.51 -9.25
C LEU A 132 2.94 -9.85 -10.36
N TYR A 133 3.26 -8.56 -10.18
CA TYR A 133 3.98 -7.80 -11.20
C TYR A 133 5.36 -8.40 -11.49
N ASP A 134 6.12 -8.78 -10.46
CA ASP A 134 7.47 -9.32 -10.63
C ASP A 134 7.51 -10.65 -11.40
N GLU A 135 6.41 -11.41 -11.40
CA GLU A 135 6.26 -12.69 -12.11
C GLU A 135 5.71 -12.50 -13.54
N TYR A 136 4.80 -11.54 -13.74
CA TYR A 136 4.02 -11.38 -14.99
C TYR A 136 4.31 -10.08 -15.77
N ARG A 137 5.31 -9.28 -15.37
CA ARG A 137 5.66 -8.01 -16.05
C ARG A 137 5.93 -8.14 -17.55
N ASP A 138 6.48 -9.27 -17.99
CA ASP A 138 6.89 -9.47 -19.38
C ASP A 138 5.69 -9.79 -20.30
N SER A 139 4.52 -10.13 -19.72
CA SER A 139 3.24 -10.34 -20.42
C SER A 139 2.21 -9.22 -20.17
N LEU A 140 2.62 -8.11 -19.55
CA LEU A 140 1.77 -6.97 -19.23
C LEU A 140 1.30 -6.22 -20.50
N ASP A 141 0.02 -6.33 -20.83
CA ASP A 141 -0.60 -5.46 -21.84
C ASP A 141 -1.09 -4.14 -21.20
N LYS A 142 -0.31 -3.07 -21.40
CA LYS A 142 -0.65 -1.71 -20.93
C LYS A 142 -1.97 -1.15 -21.49
N LYS A 143 -2.56 -1.77 -22.54
CA LYS A 143 -3.88 -1.37 -23.05
C LYS A 143 -5.00 -1.95 -22.20
N THR A 144 -5.06 -3.26 -21.97
CA THR A 144 -6.15 -3.89 -21.21
C THR A 144 -5.88 -3.98 -19.70
N GLN A 145 -4.63 -3.86 -19.25
CA GLN A 145 -4.20 -4.14 -17.88
C GLN A 145 -3.55 -2.91 -17.21
N GLU A 146 -3.59 -2.89 -15.88
CA GLU A 146 -2.92 -1.90 -15.04
C GLU A 146 -2.18 -2.56 -13.87
N VAL A 147 -1.12 -1.91 -13.41
CA VAL A 147 -0.37 -2.35 -12.22
C VAL A 147 -0.84 -1.53 -11.03
N CYS A 148 -1.15 -2.20 -9.92
CA CYS A 148 -1.63 -1.54 -8.72
C CYS A 148 -1.12 -2.22 -7.43
N SER A 149 -1.23 -1.51 -6.32
CA SER A 149 -0.92 -2.01 -4.97
C SER A 149 -1.81 -1.30 -3.95
N GLU A 150 -2.36 -2.08 -3.02
CA GLU A 150 -3.25 -1.60 -1.98
C GLU A 150 -2.48 -1.37 -0.68
N HIS A 151 -2.65 -0.20 -0.08
CA HIS A 151 -1.96 0.21 1.13
C HIS A 151 -2.96 0.47 2.26
N ALA A 152 -2.81 -0.21 3.39
CA ALA A 152 -3.60 0.06 4.60
C ALA A 152 -2.94 1.19 5.40
N LEU A 153 -3.62 2.33 5.49
CA LEU A 153 -3.10 3.59 6.01
C LEU A 153 -3.80 4.04 7.29
N ILE A 154 -3.06 4.77 8.13
CA ILE A 154 -3.60 5.62 9.20
C ILE A 154 -3.11 7.04 8.98
N PHE A 155 -4.02 7.98 8.74
CA PHE A 155 -3.71 9.41 8.67
C PHE A 155 -3.54 9.99 10.08
N LEU A 156 -2.58 10.90 10.23
CA LEU A 156 -2.19 11.53 11.48
C LEU A 156 -2.35 13.04 11.42
N ASN A 157 -2.70 13.64 12.55
CA ASN A 157 -2.62 15.09 12.73
C ASN A 157 -1.14 15.54 12.91
N PRO A 158 -0.85 16.86 12.90
CA PRO A 158 0.51 17.38 13.12
C PRO A 158 1.14 17.03 14.48
N LYS A 159 0.36 16.51 15.44
CA LYS A 159 0.80 16.03 16.76
C LYS A 159 1.02 14.50 16.80
N ASN A 160 1.02 13.83 15.64
CA ASN A 160 1.13 12.37 15.50
C ASN A 160 0.03 11.56 16.20
N GLN A 161 -1.18 12.11 16.28
CA GLN A 161 -2.37 11.39 16.74
C GLN A 161 -3.20 10.93 15.53
N PRO A 162 -3.75 9.70 15.51
CA PRO A 162 -4.64 9.25 14.44
C PRO A 162 -5.84 10.18 14.23
N LEU A 163 -6.17 10.44 12.97
CA LEU A 163 -7.37 11.20 12.58
C LEU A 163 -8.64 10.33 12.56
N HIS A 164 -8.49 9.02 12.60
CA HIS A 164 -9.56 8.02 12.53
C HIS A 164 -9.16 6.74 13.28
N GLN A 165 -10.11 5.86 13.59
CA GLN A 165 -9.85 4.62 14.33
C GLN A 165 -9.60 3.40 13.43
N VAL A 166 -10.34 3.28 12.32
CA VAL A 166 -10.25 2.12 11.40
C VAL A 166 -9.30 2.44 10.24
N PRO A 167 -8.29 1.61 9.92
CA PRO A 167 -7.38 1.83 8.80
C PRO A 167 -8.10 1.97 7.45
N ILE A 168 -7.61 2.87 6.59
CA ILE A 168 -8.18 3.14 5.25
C ILE A 168 -7.29 2.51 4.19
N VAL A 169 -7.88 1.79 3.24
CA VAL A 169 -7.16 1.17 2.11
C VAL A 169 -7.11 2.14 0.93
N VAL A 170 -5.92 2.49 0.47
CA VAL A 170 -5.71 3.30 -0.73
C VAL A 170 -5.03 2.45 -1.80
N ARG A 171 -5.68 2.32 -2.97
CA ARG A 171 -5.11 1.61 -4.13
C ARG A 171 -4.36 2.62 -5.00
N PHE A 172 -3.04 2.51 -5.06
CA PHE A 172 -2.23 3.26 -6.00
C PHE A 172 -2.14 2.48 -7.33
N LYS A 173 -2.23 3.20 -8.46
CA LYS A 173 -2.19 2.64 -9.81
C LYS A 173 -1.02 3.26 -10.60
N ASN A 174 -0.37 2.47 -11.47
CA ASN A 174 0.58 2.91 -12.49
C ASN A 174 1.60 3.99 -12.02
N VAL A 175 1.57 5.20 -12.59
CA VAL A 175 2.53 6.28 -12.28
C VAL A 175 2.50 6.67 -10.79
N ALA A 176 1.31 6.76 -10.19
CA ALA A 176 1.15 7.11 -8.78
C ALA A 176 1.71 6.02 -7.85
N LEU A 177 1.55 4.74 -8.24
CA LEU A 177 2.17 3.61 -7.55
C LEU A 177 3.69 3.70 -7.56
N TRP A 178 4.31 3.76 -8.73
CA TRP A 178 5.77 3.75 -8.82
C TRP A 178 6.41 4.97 -8.14
N SER A 179 5.79 6.15 -8.28
CA SER A 179 6.21 7.36 -7.58
C SER A 179 6.11 7.23 -6.06
N PHE A 180 5.00 6.70 -5.53
CA PHE A 180 4.84 6.50 -4.10
C PHE A 180 5.75 5.39 -3.54
N LYS A 181 5.89 4.25 -4.25
CA LYS A 181 6.78 3.14 -3.88
C LYS A 181 8.21 3.63 -3.69
N SER A 182 8.74 4.35 -4.68
CA SER A 182 10.11 4.89 -4.67
C SER A 182 10.35 5.81 -3.47
N ALA A 183 9.51 6.83 -3.29
CA ALA A 183 9.64 7.79 -2.19
C ALA A 183 9.48 7.13 -0.80
N ARG A 184 8.55 6.17 -0.67
CA ARG A 184 8.31 5.39 0.56
C ARG A 184 9.52 4.52 0.93
N GLU A 185 10.11 3.83 -0.05
CA GLU A 185 11.30 3.01 0.19
C GLU A 185 12.53 3.83 0.55
N GLU A 186 12.76 4.95 -0.14
CA GLU A 186 13.85 5.87 0.17
C GLU A 186 13.72 6.39 1.61
N PHE A 187 12.53 6.86 1.99
CA PHE A 187 12.21 7.29 3.35
C PHE A 187 12.49 6.19 4.37
N TYR A 188 12.08 4.94 4.13
CA TYR A 188 12.35 3.86 5.09
C TYR A 188 13.83 3.53 5.21
N ARG A 189 14.60 3.52 4.12
CA ARG A 189 16.07 3.34 4.18
C ARG A 189 16.73 4.45 5.00
N ASN A 190 16.31 5.70 4.81
CA ASN A 190 16.81 6.85 5.56
C ASN A 190 16.36 6.81 7.03
N LEU A 191 15.14 6.31 7.33
CA LEU A 191 14.62 6.17 8.69
C LEU A 191 15.35 5.05 9.46
N GLU A 192 15.65 3.95 8.79
CA GLU A 192 16.45 2.84 9.32
C GLU A 192 17.90 3.29 9.59
N ARG A 193 18.48 4.15 8.75
CA ARG A 193 19.78 4.80 8.97
C ARG A 193 19.74 5.77 10.16
N ALA A 194 18.83 6.74 10.16
CA ALA A 194 18.68 7.68 11.28
C ALA A 194 18.41 6.98 12.62
N PHE A 195 17.71 5.85 12.63
CA PHE A 195 17.57 5.00 13.82
C PHE A 195 18.89 4.31 14.22
N ALA A 196 19.66 3.81 13.26
CA ALA A 196 20.98 3.23 13.50
C ALA A 196 21.91 4.27 14.17
N ASP A 197 21.98 5.47 13.60
CA ASP A 197 22.80 6.60 14.06
C ASP A 197 22.36 7.09 15.45
N CYS A 198 21.06 7.41 15.63
CA CYS A 198 20.50 7.91 16.89
C CYS A 198 20.66 6.93 18.08
N PHE A 199 20.81 5.63 17.83
CA PHE A 199 20.93 4.60 18.87
C PHE A 199 22.29 3.90 18.91
N GLY A 200 23.27 4.36 18.12
CA GLY A 200 24.62 3.78 18.09
C GLY A 200 24.63 2.28 17.73
N ARG A 201 23.88 1.90 16.69
CA ARG A 201 23.75 0.51 16.22
C ARG A 201 24.13 0.42 14.75
N ASP A 202 24.55 -0.77 14.33
CA ASP A 202 24.77 -1.04 12.91
C ASP A 202 23.46 -0.94 12.11
N TYR A 203 23.57 -0.42 10.88
CA TYR A 203 22.46 -0.41 9.93
C TYR A 203 22.00 -1.84 9.64
N SER A 204 20.69 -2.06 9.70
CA SER A 204 20.09 -3.36 9.41
C SER A 204 18.68 -3.14 8.90
N GLY A 205 18.34 -3.79 7.78
CA GLY A 205 16.99 -3.75 7.21
C GLY A 205 15.94 -4.14 8.24
N LYS A 206 14.85 -3.38 8.34
CA LYS A 206 13.76 -3.64 9.29
C LYS A 206 12.53 -4.22 8.59
N ASN A 207 11.72 -4.97 9.34
CA ASN A 207 10.49 -5.55 8.82
C ASN A 207 9.34 -4.51 8.76
N ASP A 208 8.28 -4.82 8.03
CA ASP A 208 7.20 -3.86 7.80
C ASP A 208 6.45 -3.49 9.09
N LYS A 209 6.39 -4.43 10.06
CA LYS A 209 5.87 -4.13 11.40
C LYS A 209 6.69 -3.06 12.13
N TRP A 210 8.00 -2.97 11.94
CA TRP A 210 8.80 -1.86 12.43
C TRP A 210 8.59 -0.60 11.59
N ARG A 211 8.54 -0.71 10.26
CA ARG A 211 8.32 0.41 9.33
C ARG A 211 6.96 1.09 9.51
N SER A 212 5.95 0.37 9.99
CA SER A 212 4.64 0.91 10.35
C SER A 212 4.66 1.99 11.45
N LEU A 213 5.78 2.13 12.17
CA LEU A 213 6.02 3.21 13.14
C LEU A 213 6.60 4.48 12.50
N GLY A 214 7.00 4.44 11.23
CA GLY A 214 7.53 5.57 10.47
C GLY A 214 6.42 6.45 9.90
N VAL A 215 6.46 7.74 10.23
CA VAL A 215 5.49 8.74 9.76
C VAL A 215 5.93 9.32 8.43
N LEU A 216 5.25 8.88 7.37
CA LEU A 216 5.36 9.47 6.05
C LEU A 216 4.65 10.83 6.07
N ASN A 217 5.37 11.89 5.68
CA ASN A 217 4.80 13.22 5.51
C ASN A 217 5.01 13.63 4.05
N VAL A 218 3.96 13.47 3.25
CA VAL A 218 4.00 13.41 1.79
C VAL A 218 3.17 14.55 1.19
N GLU A 219 3.72 15.20 0.16
CA GLU A 219 3.00 16.13 -0.70
C GLU A 219 2.83 15.50 -2.09
N PHE A 220 1.59 15.43 -2.54
CA PHE A 220 1.22 15.01 -3.89
C PHE A 220 1.07 16.23 -4.80
N ARG A 221 1.45 16.09 -6.07
CA ARG A 221 1.17 17.10 -7.12
C ARG A 221 0.77 16.45 -8.42
N ALA A 222 -0.01 17.19 -9.20
CA ALA A 222 -0.39 16.84 -10.55
C ALA A 222 0.79 17.16 -11.48
N ILE A 223 1.37 16.14 -12.09
CA ILE A 223 2.44 16.29 -13.10
C ILE A 223 1.90 15.74 -14.43
N LYS A 224 2.09 16.50 -15.52
CA LYS A 224 1.69 16.06 -16.86
C LYS A 224 2.69 15.05 -17.39
N GLU A 225 2.23 13.82 -17.61
CA GLU A 225 3.05 12.70 -18.07
C GLU A 225 2.47 12.14 -19.37
N GLY A 226 3.34 11.67 -20.27
CA GLY A 226 2.96 11.12 -21.58
C GLY A 226 3.62 11.85 -22.75
N GLU A 227 3.52 11.24 -23.93
CA GLU A 227 4.16 11.72 -25.15
C GLU A 227 3.20 12.59 -25.99
N GLY A 228 3.72 13.70 -26.51
CA GLY A 228 2.99 14.61 -27.40
C GLY A 228 1.61 15.04 -26.87
N LYS A 229 0.55 14.67 -27.60
CA LYS A 229 -0.84 15.04 -27.31
C LYS A 229 -1.50 14.19 -26.21
N ASN A 230 -0.85 13.12 -25.75
CA ASN A 230 -1.37 12.20 -24.72
C ASN A 230 -0.89 12.57 -23.31
N LYS A 231 -0.46 13.83 -23.08
CA LYS A 231 -0.04 14.33 -21.77
C LYS A 231 -1.25 14.52 -20.84
N SER A 232 -1.51 13.53 -19.99
CA SER A 232 -2.53 13.60 -18.92
C SER A 232 -1.90 14.00 -17.59
N PHE A 233 -2.69 14.57 -16.69
CA PHE A 233 -2.25 14.74 -15.30
C PHE A 233 -2.13 13.37 -14.63
N CYS A 234 -1.07 13.20 -13.85
CA CYS A 234 -0.82 12.04 -13.01
C CYS A 234 -0.50 12.52 -11.59
N CYS A 235 -1.05 11.85 -10.58
CA CYS A 235 -0.64 12.05 -9.19
C CYS A 235 0.78 11.52 -9.01
N LYS A 236 1.72 12.39 -8.67
CA LYS A 236 3.07 12.00 -8.24
C LYS A 236 3.33 12.47 -6.82
N THR A 237 4.10 11.68 -6.07
CA THR A 237 4.73 12.12 -4.82
C THR A 237 5.77 13.17 -5.18
N HIS A 238 5.50 14.42 -4.85
CA HIS A 238 6.37 15.56 -5.17
C HIS A 238 7.47 15.73 -4.12
N SER A 239 7.12 15.58 -2.84
CA SER A 239 8.10 15.62 -1.76
C SER A 239 7.68 14.71 -0.60
N ILE A 240 8.70 14.24 0.13
CA ILE A 240 8.55 13.49 1.35
C ILE A 240 9.52 14.07 2.39
N THR A 241 9.07 14.26 3.63
CA THR A 241 9.95 14.78 4.69
C THR A 241 10.93 13.69 5.12
N GLN A 242 12.18 13.79 4.66
CA GLN A 242 13.24 12.84 5.01
C GLN A 242 13.62 12.93 6.51
N PRO A 243 13.93 11.80 7.15
CA PRO A 243 14.33 11.77 8.55
C PRO A 243 15.77 12.26 8.75
N THR A 244 15.95 13.06 9.80
CA THR A 244 17.23 13.59 10.30
C THR A 244 17.20 13.56 11.83
N ASP A 245 18.35 13.60 12.50
CA ASP A 245 18.42 13.51 13.97
C ASP A 245 17.53 14.53 14.68
N ALA A 246 17.47 15.75 14.14
CA ALA A 246 16.63 16.83 14.66
C ALA A 246 15.11 16.57 14.53
N ASN A 247 14.67 15.84 13.51
CA ASN A 247 13.24 15.59 13.24
C ASN A 247 12.80 14.13 13.55
N PHE A 248 13.74 13.23 13.86
CA PHE A 248 13.51 11.79 14.05
C PHE A 248 12.38 11.50 15.05
N HIS A 249 12.37 12.20 16.18
CA HIS A 249 11.34 12.09 17.22
C HIS A 249 9.91 12.45 16.75
N LYS A 250 9.77 13.18 15.63
CA LYS A 250 8.48 13.47 14.98
C LYS A 250 8.13 12.45 13.90
N LEU A 251 9.12 11.81 13.29
CA LEU A 251 8.93 10.88 12.17
C LEU A 251 8.99 9.40 12.57
N PHE A 252 9.28 9.08 13.83
CA PHE A 252 9.28 7.70 14.35
C PHE A 252 8.50 7.55 15.67
N LEU A 253 7.45 6.73 15.66
CA LEU A 253 6.52 6.54 16.78
C LEU A 253 6.86 5.32 17.65
N GLY A 254 8.16 5.12 17.90
CA GLY A 254 8.68 3.98 18.66
C GLY A 254 8.37 3.96 20.16
N GLN A 255 7.78 5.03 20.72
CA GLN A 255 7.50 5.12 22.16
C GLN A 255 6.48 4.08 22.61
N LYS A 256 6.66 3.50 23.81
CA LYS A 256 5.80 2.42 24.36
C LYS A 256 4.28 2.60 24.13
N PRO A 257 3.64 3.75 24.44
CA PRO A 257 2.19 3.91 24.22
C PRO A 257 1.82 3.96 22.73
N GLN A 258 2.53 4.77 21.93
CA GLN A 258 2.27 4.93 20.49
C GLN A 258 2.48 3.62 19.73
N LYS A 259 3.59 2.94 20.01
CA LYS A 259 3.91 1.61 19.49
C LYS A 259 2.80 0.59 19.78
N LYS A 260 2.27 0.56 21.00
CA LYS A 260 1.17 -0.35 21.37
C LYS A 260 -0.11 -0.03 20.57
N LEU A 261 -0.43 1.25 20.38
CA LEU A 261 -1.59 1.68 19.59
C LEU A 261 -1.45 1.25 18.12
N ILE A 262 -0.34 1.63 17.47
CA ILE A 262 -0.10 1.38 16.04
C ILE A 262 -0.01 -0.12 15.75
N TRP A 263 0.68 -0.90 16.60
CA TRP A 263 0.74 -2.35 16.44
C TRP A 263 -0.59 -3.03 16.78
N GLY A 264 -1.46 -2.42 17.59
CA GLY A 264 -2.84 -2.85 17.73
C GLY A 264 -3.60 -2.71 16.41
N LEU A 265 -3.53 -1.54 15.76
CA LEU A 265 -4.14 -1.29 14.45
C LEU A 265 -3.58 -2.22 13.36
N HIS A 266 -2.28 -2.48 13.34
CA HIS A 266 -1.66 -3.46 12.44
C HIS A 266 -2.16 -4.90 12.72
N ASN A 267 -2.40 -5.28 13.97
CA ASN A 267 -2.97 -6.60 14.29
C ASN A 267 -4.46 -6.68 13.89
N ASN A 268 -5.21 -5.58 13.96
CA ASN A 268 -6.63 -5.53 13.55
C ASN A 268 -6.81 -5.72 12.04
N ILE A 269 -5.76 -5.53 11.23
CA ILE A 269 -5.76 -5.82 9.79
C ILE A 269 -5.09 -7.17 9.44
N ALA A 270 -5.04 -8.10 10.40
CA ALA A 270 -4.68 -9.49 10.12
C ALA A 270 -5.51 -10.04 8.94
N GLY A 271 -4.87 -10.80 8.05
CA GLY A 271 -5.49 -11.20 6.79
C GLY A 271 -5.47 -10.18 5.66
N PHE A 272 -5.05 -8.93 5.86
CA PHE A 272 -4.96 -7.97 4.74
C PHE A 272 -3.97 -8.41 3.66
N ILE A 273 -2.81 -8.91 4.06
CA ILE A 273 -1.78 -9.49 3.17
C ILE A 273 -2.11 -10.96 2.85
N GLU A 274 -2.37 -11.78 3.87
CA GLU A 274 -2.57 -13.23 3.69
C GLU A 274 -3.79 -13.55 2.80
N ALA A 275 -4.87 -12.77 2.88
CA ALA A 275 -6.02 -12.90 1.97
C ALA A 275 -5.87 -12.08 0.68
N SER A 276 -4.85 -11.22 0.55
CA SER A 276 -4.42 -10.71 -0.76
C SER A 276 -3.46 -11.67 -1.48
N ASP A 277 -2.94 -12.69 -0.82
CA ASP A 277 -2.17 -13.78 -1.44
C ASP A 277 -3.09 -14.99 -1.73
N ALA A 278 -3.98 -15.34 -0.79
CA ALA A 278 -4.92 -16.46 -0.92
C ALA A 278 -6.24 -16.11 -1.65
N GLY A 279 -6.59 -14.83 -1.74
CA GLY A 279 -7.77 -14.33 -2.47
C GLY A 279 -7.49 -13.97 -3.94
N LEU A 280 -6.27 -14.24 -4.40
CA LEU A 280 -5.88 -14.18 -5.80
C LEU A 280 -6.49 -15.41 -6.48
N PRO A 281 -7.41 -15.26 -7.45
CA PRO A 281 -7.76 -16.38 -8.29
C PRO A 281 -6.51 -16.79 -9.05
N ALA A 282 -5.85 -17.85 -8.60
CA ALA A 282 -5.00 -18.64 -9.44
C ALA A 282 -5.89 -19.14 -10.58
N ILE A 283 -5.82 -18.47 -11.73
CA ILE A 283 -6.32 -19.01 -12.99
C ILE A 283 -5.41 -20.21 -13.27
N ALA A 284 -5.81 -21.36 -12.73
CA ALA A 284 -5.11 -22.61 -12.90
C ALA A 284 -4.94 -22.85 -14.40
N ALA A 285 -3.70 -23.08 -14.82
CA ALA A 285 -3.39 -23.35 -16.21
C ALA A 285 -4.22 -24.55 -16.71
N GLY A 286 -5.09 -24.31 -17.69
CA GLY A 286 -5.75 -25.38 -18.46
C GLY A 286 -7.07 -25.93 -17.92
N ALA A 287 -7.93 -25.09 -17.32
CA ALA A 287 -9.35 -25.43 -17.16
C ALA A 287 -10.22 -24.64 -18.16
N GLU A 288 -10.74 -25.30 -19.19
CA GLU A 288 -11.86 -24.76 -19.97
C GLU A 288 -13.08 -24.60 -19.05
N PRO A 289 -13.87 -23.52 -19.18
CA PRO A 289 -15.08 -23.37 -18.38
C PRO A 289 -16.14 -24.39 -18.83
N GLU A 290 -16.30 -25.48 -18.09
CA GLU A 290 -17.49 -26.34 -18.20
C GLU A 290 -18.72 -25.50 -17.85
N VAL A 291 -19.42 -25.03 -18.88
CA VAL A 291 -20.69 -24.32 -18.74
C VAL A 291 -21.76 -25.29 -18.24
N GLN A 292 -21.96 -25.36 -16.93
CA GLN A 292 -23.13 -26.00 -16.36
C GLN A 292 -24.37 -25.15 -16.67
N ALA A 293 -25.01 -25.47 -17.81
CA ALA A 293 -26.23 -24.82 -18.25
C ALA A 293 -27.39 -25.08 -17.27
N LEU A 294 -27.83 -24.03 -16.58
CA LEU A 294 -29.14 -23.99 -15.92
C LEU A 294 -30.23 -23.68 -16.96
N PRO A 295 -31.46 -24.20 -16.77
CA PRO A 295 -32.42 -24.36 -17.86
C PRO A 295 -33.03 -23.05 -18.37
N GLU A 296 -33.35 -23.05 -19.66
CA GLU A 296 -33.89 -21.90 -20.40
C GLU A 296 -35.22 -21.39 -19.82
N SER A 297 -35.33 -20.08 -19.62
CA SER A 297 -36.62 -19.41 -19.48
C SER A 297 -36.85 -18.47 -20.66
N VAL A 298 -37.94 -18.74 -21.39
CA VAL A 298 -38.30 -18.05 -22.63
C VAL A 298 -39.15 -16.82 -22.31
N THR A 299 -38.77 -15.61 -22.78
CA THR A 299 -39.72 -14.67 -23.44
C THR A 299 -39.10 -13.43 -24.09
N ASN A 300 -39.17 -13.40 -25.43
CA ASN A 300 -39.39 -12.28 -26.35
C ASN A 300 -38.76 -10.86 -26.18
N ARG A 301 -37.91 -10.58 -27.18
CA ARG A 301 -37.48 -9.27 -27.74
C ARG A 301 -38.57 -8.17 -27.85
N LYS A 302 -38.19 -6.89 -27.66
CA LYS A 302 -38.07 -5.83 -28.72
C LYS A 302 -38.08 -4.40 -28.15
N ASN A 303 -37.00 -3.62 -28.34
CA ASN A 303 -36.95 -2.47 -29.28
C ASN A 303 -35.61 -1.71 -29.25
N ARG A 304 -35.28 -1.06 -30.38
CA ARG A 304 -34.05 -0.30 -30.62
C ARG A 304 -34.32 1.21 -30.61
N GLY A 305 -33.36 1.97 -30.06
CA GLY A 305 -32.88 3.22 -30.66
C GLY A 305 -33.28 4.54 -30.02
N LYS A 306 -32.29 5.34 -29.59
CA LYS A 306 -31.61 6.33 -30.46
C LYS A 306 -30.36 6.89 -29.79
N LEU A 307 -29.32 7.14 -30.58
CA LEU A 307 -28.10 7.84 -30.18
C LEU A 307 -28.38 9.35 -30.06
N SER A 308 -27.83 10.00 -29.04
CA SER A 308 -27.75 11.47 -28.93
C SER A 308 -26.30 11.94 -29.17
N PRO A 309 -26.08 13.07 -29.88
CA PRO A 309 -24.74 13.54 -30.25
C PRO A 309 -23.99 14.19 -29.07
N PRO A 310 -22.65 14.29 -29.14
CA PRO A 310 -21.83 14.91 -28.10
C PRO A 310 -22.11 16.41 -27.97
N ARG A 311 -22.16 16.91 -26.73
CA ARG A 311 -22.33 18.34 -26.43
C ARG A 311 -20.98 19.05 -26.32
N LYS A 312 -20.94 20.30 -26.79
CA LYS A 312 -19.88 21.27 -26.48
C LYS A 312 -19.98 21.71 -25.01
N ILE A 313 -18.85 22.08 -24.43
CA ILE A 313 -18.78 23.08 -23.36
C ILE A 313 -18.19 24.35 -23.97
N ALA A 314 -18.71 25.51 -23.59
CA ALA A 314 -18.26 26.80 -24.12
C ALA A 314 -17.00 27.28 -23.37
N GLN A 315 -15.97 27.66 -24.10
CA GLN A 315 -14.91 28.51 -23.57
C GLN A 315 -15.34 29.97 -23.68
N VAL A 316 -15.09 30.75 -22.62
CA VAL A 316 -15.09 32.21 -22.70
C VAL A 316 -13.74 32.63 -23.26
N GLU A 317 -13.76 33.55 -24.22
CA GLU A 317 -12.57 34.01 -24.96
C GLU A 317 -11.63 34.84 -24.06
N GLY A 318 -10.33 34.63 -24.26
CA GLY A 318 -9.23 35.37 -23.65
C GLY A 318 -7.97 35.13 -24.49
N GLU A 319 -7.70 36.06 -25.41
CA GLU A 319 -6.74 35.91 -26.50
C GLU A 319 -5.27 36.10 -26.05
N THR A 320 -4.34 35.30 -26.62
CA THR A 320 -2.93 35.65 -26.96
C THR A 320 -1.99 36.15 -25.82
N ASP A 321 -0.69 35.89 -25.71
CA ASP A 321 0.34 35.20 -26.50
C ASP A 321 1.57 34.96 -25.56
N SER A 322 2.77 34.46 -25.92
CA SER A 322 3.42 34.15 -27.21
C SER A 322 4.16 32.79 -27.20
N GLU A 323 4.82 32.50 -28.32
CA GLU A 323 5.87 31.51 -28.57
C GLU A 323 7.00 31.42 -27.51
N LEU A 324 7.53 30.21 -27.30
CA LEU A 324 8.97 30.00 -27.14
C LEU A 324 9.37 28.58 -27.57
N GLU A 325 10.45 28.50 -28.34
CA GLU A 325 10.83 27.36 -29.16
C GLU A 325 11.56 26.24 -28.41
N ASP A 326 11.36 25.03 -28.93
CA ASP A 326 12.25 23.87 -29.01
C ASP A 326 13.62 23.91 -28.27
N LYS A 327 13.81 22.92 -27.39
CA LYS A 327 15.04 22.09 -27.33
C LYS A 327 14.82 20.87 -26.43
N ASP A 328 14.33 19.80 -27.04
CA ASP A 328 14.79 18.46 -26.68
C ASP A 328 16.12 18.25 -27.42
N ASP A 329 17.20 17.96 -26.69
CA ASP A 329 18.31 17.19 -27.26
C ASP A 329 18.92 16.33 -26.16
N PHE A 330 18.92 15.02 -26.38
CA PHE A 330 19.26 13.99 -25.39
C PHE A 330 20.53 13.30 -25.89
N SER A 331 21.70 13.81 -25.52
CA SER A 331 22.98 13.19 -25.90
C SER A 331 23.44 12.19 -24.84
N GLU A 332 23.38 10.93 -25.24
CA GLU A 332 23.89 9.74 -24.55
C GLU A 332 25.42 9.77 -24.37
N ALA A 333 25.92 9.00 -23.39
CA ALA A 333 27.33 8.66 -23.13
C ALA A 333 28.33 9.81 -22.85
N ALA A 334 28.78 9.86 -21.59
CA ALA A 334 30.11 10.35 -21.23
C ALA A 334 30.78 9.30 -20.33
N GLU A 335 31.63 8.47 -20.93
CA GLU A 335 32.53 7.58 -20.19
C GLU A 335 33.57 8.45 -19.47
N VAL A 336 33.74 8.26 -18.16
CA VAL A 336 34.76 8.97 -17.38
C VAL A 336 36.00 8.07 -17.31
N GLU A 337 36.91 8.27 -18.25
CA GLU A 337 38.27 7.77 -18.12
C GLU A 337 38.98 8.51 -16.97
N VAL A 338 39.65 7.74 -16.12
CA VAL A 338 40.44 8.26 -14.99
C VAL A 338 41.91 8.18 -15.38
N GLU A 339 42.43 9.27 -15.96
CA GLU A 339 43.88 9.44 -16.10
C GLU A 339 44.44 10.07 -14.82
N VAL A 340 45.48 9.43 -14.29
CA VAL A 340 46.20 9.84 -13.09
C VAL A 340 47.52 10.44 -13.54
N ASP A 341 47.61 11.76 -13.57
CA ASP A 341 48.89 12.47 -13.68
C ASP A 341 49.28 13.03 -12.30
N SER A 342 50.34 12.45 -11.75
CA SER A 342 50.95 12.86 -10.48
C SER A 342 52.40 13.27 -10.73
N GLU A 343 52.61 14.53 -11.07
CA GLU A 343 53.93 15.18 -11.14
C GLU A 343 53.90 16.50 -10.35
N GLU A 344 54.09 16.43 -9.04
CA GLU A 344 54.69 17.53 -8.26
C GLU A 344 55.95 16.99 -7.58
N ASP A 345 57.11 17.30 -8.18
CA ASP A 345 58.41 17.12 -7.55
C ASP A 345 58.50 18.00 -6.29
N PHE A 346 58.70 17.36 -5.13
CA PHE A 346 59.07 18.08 -3.91
C PHE A 346 60.23 17.37 -3.22
N ASP A 347 61.45 17.71 -3.65
CA ASP A 347 62.69 17.31 -2.99
C ASP A 347 62.71 17.80 -1.53
N PHE A 348 62.93 16.87 -0.59
CA PHE A 348 63.56 17.22 0.67
C PHE A 348 64.50 16.09 1.13
N ASP A 349 65.79 16.40 1.16
CA ASP A 349 66.86 15.49 1.57
C ASP A 349 66.63 14.90 2.97
N GLU A 350 66.78 13.59 3.08
CA GLU A 350 67.21 12.97 4.32
C GLU A 350 68.75 12.95 4.34
N PRO A 351 69.39 13.33 5.45
CA PRO A 351 70.37 12.38 5.94
C PRO A 351 70.42 12.23 7.47
N ALA A 352 70.24 10.96 7.86
CA ALA A 352 71.14 10.20 8.72
C ALA A 352 71.04 10.37 10.26
N PRO A 353 71.45 9.32 11.02
CA PRO A 353 70.96 9.08 12.37
C PRO A 353 71.96 9.43 13.49
N TYR A 354 71.44 9.59 14.70
CA TYR A 354 72.15 9.40 15.98
C TYR A 354 71.21 8.89 17.07
#